data_AF-A0A2A5S3K8-F1
#
_entry.id   AF-A0A2A5S3K8-F1
#
_cell.length_a   1.000
_cell.length_b   1.000
_cell.length_c   1.000
_cell.angle_alpha   90.00
_cell.angle_beta   90.00
_cell.angle_gamma   90.00
#
_symmetry.space_group_name_H-M   'P 1'
#
loop_
_entity.id
_entity.type
_entity.pdbx_description
1 polymer ?
#
loop_
_entity_poly.entity_id
_entity_poly.type
_entity_poly.pdbx_seq_one_letter_code
_entity_poly.pdbx_strand_id
1 'polypeptide(L)'
;MSFRKDFLWGGATAANQCEGGYNAGGRGLANVDLAPVGADRFSVITGKKKMVDFDSQHFYPAQNAIDMYHHYKADIALFAEMGFKTYRLSIAWTRIFPLGDETEPNEAGLAFYEDLFKECRKYNIEPLVTITHFDCPMHLVEKYGAWRSREMVGFYENLCHAIFNRYKGLVKYWLTFNEINMILHAPFMGAGLYFEDGENQEQVKYQAAHHELVASAIATKIAHEVDPENQVGCMLAAGTNYAYTCKPEDVLAARKADRDNFFFIDVQSRGEYPAYALKELKRQGIELPIEDGDLALLKAHTVDFISFSYYASRVQSTDPKINEKTAGNLFASVKNPYLAASEWGWQIDPLGLRLTMNDLYDRYQKPLFIVENGLGAVDVPDEAGYVSDDYRIDYLAAHIQAMKDAVELDGVDLLGYTTWGCIDLVSAGTGEMKKRYGFIYVDRDNAGNGTLKRSKKKSFDWYKKVIASNGEDLTN
;
A
#
# COMPACT_ATOMS: atom_id res chain seq x y z
N MET A 1 17.44 8.73 -22.58
CA MET A 1 18.56 8.74 -21.61
C MET A 1 18.30 7.54 -20.70
N SER A 2 18.84 7.44 -19.49
CA SER A 2 18.47 6.40 -18.52
C SER A 2 17.95 7.04 -17.24
N PHE A 3 17.26 6.28 -16.39
CA PHE A 3 16.94 6.72 -15.03
C PHE A 3 18.21 7.16 -14.28
N ARG A 4 18.03 7.92 -13.18
CA ARG A 4 19.14 8.30 -12.28
C ARG A 4 20.00 7.09 -11.90
N LYS A 5 21.30 7.29 -11.72
CA LYS A 5 22.26 6.18 -11.49
C LYS A 5 21.98 5.39 -10.21
N ASP A 6 21.37 6.07 -9.24
CA ASP A 6 20.95 5.57 -7.93
C ASP A 6 19.44 5.24 -7.89
N PHE A 7 18.81 4.99 -9.04
CA PHE A 7 17.38 4.67 -9.10
C PHE A 7 17.07 3.39 -8.33
N LEU A 8 16.08 3.47 -7.44
CA LEU A 8 15.72 2.40 -6.52
C LEU A 8 14.75 1.40 -7.19
N TRP A 9 15.29 0.54 -8.06
CA TRP A 9 14.56 -0.61 -8.60
C TRP A 9 14.29 -1.66 -7.52
N GLY A 10 13.10 -2.24 -7.49
CA GLY A 10 12.81 -3.28 -6.52
C GLY A 10 11.43 -3.88 -6.59
N GLY A 11 10.98 -4.41 -5.46
CA GLY A 11 9.69 -5.05 -5.29
C GLY A 11 9.08 -4.70 -3.95
N ALA A 12 7.77 -4.87 -3.84
CA ALA A 12 6.98 -4.51 -2.67
C ALA A 12 6.12 -5.67 -2.17
N THR A 13 6.03 -5.81 -0.86
CA THR A 13 5.08 -6.70 -0.18
C THR A 13 4.51 -6.02 1.07
N ALA A 14 3.52 -6.66 1.70
CA ALA A 14 3.04 -6.32 3.03
C ALA A 14 3.17 -7.53 3.98
N ALA A 15 3.42 -7.26 5.26
CA ALA A 15 3.66 -8.28 6.29
C ALA A 15 2.54 -9.32 6.34
N ASN A 16 1.29 -8.88 6.52
CA ASN A 16 0.12 -9.74 6.63
C ASN A 16 -0.18 -10.57 5.37
N GLN A 17 0.37 -10.17 4.22
CA GLN A 17 0.16 -10.86 2.94
C GLN A 17 1.25 -11.88 2.62
N CYS A 18 2.42 -11.79 3.28
CA CYS A 18 3.59 -12.62 2.99
C CYS A 18 4.12 -13.40 4.18
N GLU A 19 4.21 -12.78 5.36
CA GLU A 19 4.94 -13.33 6.51
C GLU A 19 4.34 -14.64 7.01
N GLY A 20 3.03 -14.69 7.25
CA GLY A 20 2.44 -15.79 8.00
C GLY A 20 2.94 -15.78 9.45
N GLY A 21 2.98 -16.94 10.10
CA GLY A 21 3.45 -17.04 11.48
C GLY A 21 2.70 -16.07 12.41
N TYR A 22 1.38 -16.00 12.25
CA TYR A 22 0.53 -14.97 12.86
C TYR A 22 0.61 -14.94 14.40
N ASN A 23 0.95 -16.08 15.02
CA ASN A 23 1.12 -16.27 16.47
C ASN A 23 2.56 -16.63 16.87
N ALA A 24 3.52 -16.53 15.94
CA ALA A 24 4.92 -16.83 16.19
C ALA A 24 5.66 -15.62 16.79
N GLY A 25 6.66 -15.88 17.64
CA GLY A 25 7.51 -14.83 18.21
C GLY A 25 6.76 -13.84 19.13
N GLY A 26 5.65 -14.26 19.72
CA GLY A 26 4.83 -13.40 20.59
C GLY A 26 3.95 -12.41 19.84
N ARG A 27 3.80 -12.52 18.50
CA ARG A 27 2.91 -11.67 17.70
C ARG A 27 1.46 -11.77 18.18
N GLY A 28 0.81 -10.62 18.33
CA GLY A 28 -0.62 -10.51 18.62
C GLY A 28 -1.52 -10.69 17.39
N LEU A 29 -2.83 -10.64 17.60
CA LEU A 29 -3.81 -10.75 16.52
C LEU A 29 -4.03 -9.38 15.85
N ALA A 30 -3.92 -9.31 14.53
CA ALA A 30 -4.24 -8.11 13.76
C ALA A 30 -5.63 -8.20 13.11
N ASN A 31 -6.28 -7.06 12.90
CA ASN A 31 -7.52 -6.93 12.12
C ASN A 31 -7.47 -7.67 10.77
N VAL A 32 -6.34 -7.55 10.04
CA VAL A 32 -6.15 -8.16 8.72
C VAL A 32 -5.99 -9.68 8.76
N ASP A 33 -5.63 -10.26 9.91
CA ASP A 33 -5.61 -11.73 10.08
C ASP A 33 -7.03 -12.30 10.01
N LEU A 34 -8.01 -11.51 10.44
CA LEU A 34 -9.43 -11.86 10.49
C LEU A 34 -10.17 -11.59 9.18
N ALA A 35 -9.47 -11.23 8.10
CA ALA A 35 -10.07 -11.07 6.78
C ALA A 35 -10.08 -12.42 6.03
N PRO A 36 -11.22 -13.13 5.94
CA PRO A 36 -11.27 -14.46 5.34
C PRO A 36 -11.16 -14.40 3.81
N VAL A 37 -10.98 -15.57 3.17
CA VAL A 37 -11.30 -15.74 1.74
C VAL A 37 -12.80 -16.00 1.58
N GLY A 38 -13.40 -15.47 0.51
CA GLY A 38 -14.78 -15.81 0.10
C GLY A 38 -15.79 -14.70 0.33
N ALA A 39 -17.07 -15.06 0.38
CA ALA A 39 -18.20 -14.13 0.28
C ALA A 39 -18.24 -13.07 1.39
N ASP A 40 -17.81 -13.43 2.60
CA ASP A 40 -17.84 -12.52 3.75
C ASP A 40 -16.68 -11.53 3.78
N ARG A 41 -15.64 -11.72 2.96
CA ARG A 41 -14.44 -10.88 2.97
C ARG A 41 -14.79 -9.41 2.83
N PHE A 42 -15.61 -9.05 1.84
CA PHE A 42 -15.96 -7.67 1.57
C PHE A 42 -16.67 -7.02 2.77
N SER A 43 -17.62 -7.73 3.38
CA SER A 43 -18.34 -7.23 4.57
C SER A 43 -17.41 -7.07 5.77
N VAL A 44 -16.44 -7.98 5.95
CA VAL A 44 -15.45 -7.89 7.04
C VAL A 44 -14.51 -6.70 6.82
N ILE A 45 -13.85 -6.60 5.66
CA ILE A 45 -12.85 -5.54 5.41
C ILE A 45 -13.47 -4.14 5.35
N THR A 46 -14.77 -4.04 5.06
CA THR A 46 -15.53 -2.77 5.07
C THR A 46 -16.13 -2.43 6.43
N GLY A 47 -15.88 -3.24 7.46
CA GLY A 47 -16.36 -2.97 8.81
C GLY A 47 -17.87 -3.20 9.02
N LYS A 48 -18.54 -3.87 8.07
CA LYS A 48 -19.99 -4.18 8.12
C LYS A 48 -20.29 -5.52 8.80
N LYS A 49 -19.32 -6.43 8.84
CA LYS A 49 -19.39 -7.69 9.57
C LYS A 49 -18.27 -7.72 10.59
N LYS A 50 -18.63 -7.68 11.87
CA LYS A 50 -17.68 -7.75 12.98
C LYS A 50 -17.08 -9.15 13.07
N MET A 51 -15.76 -9.24 13.10
CA MET A 51 -15.02 -10.48 13.28
C MET A 51 -13.93 -10.20 14.30
N VAL A 52 -14.07 -10.76 15.51
CA VAL A 52 -13.17 -10.48 16.64
C VAL A 52 -12.14 -11.57 16.88
N ASP A 53 -12.42 -12.78 16.39
CA ASP A 53 -11.52 -13.94 16.47
C ASP A 53 -11.76 -14.84 15.25
N PHE A 54 -10.90 -15.85 15.07
CA PHE A 54 -11.08 -16.88 14.08
C PHE A 54 -12.30 -17.76 14.40
N ASP A 55 -12.98 -18.21 13.35
CA ASP A 55 -14.01 -19.24 13.47
C ASP A 55 -13.69 -20.47 12.59
N SER A 56 -14.46 -21.54 12.77
CA SER A 56 -14.29 -22.79 12.01
C SER A 56 -14.98 -22.79 10.65
N GLN A 57 -15.73 -21.74 10.30
CA GLN A 57 -16.49 -21.64 9.04
C GLN A 57 -15.67 -20.99 7.93
N HIS A 58 -14.63 -20.22 8.29
CA HIS A 58 -13.81 -19.47 7.37
C HIS A 58 -12.38 -20.01 7.25
N PHE A 59 -11.77 -19.71 6.10
CA PHE A 59 -10.34 -19.86 5.90
C PHE A 59 -9.67 -18.49 5.92
N TYR A 60 -8.64 -18.35 6.76
CA TYR A 60 -7.91 -17.09 6.99
C TYR A 60 -6.52 -17.17 6.36
N PRO A 61 -6.35 -16.62 5.15
CA PRO A 61 -5.15 -16.88 4.35
C PRO A 61 -3.89 -16.26 4.96
N ALA A 62 -4.04 -15.16 5.73
CA ALA A 62 -2.97 -14.45 6.40
C ALA A 62 -2.29 -15.27 7.52
N GLN A 63 -2.96 -16.28 8.10
CA GLN A 63 -2.39 -17.11 9.16
C GLN A 63 -1.05 -17.73 8.77
N ASN A 64 -0.97 -18.21 7.52
CA ASN A 64 0.25 -18.81 6.97
C ASN A 64 0.82 -18.04 5.77
N ALA A 65 0.03 -17.21 5.09
CA ALA A 65 0.44 -16.39 3.94
C ALA A 65 1.32 -17.15 2.91
N ILE A 66 2.60 -16.83 2.76
CA ILE A 66 3.57 -17.67 2.01
C ILE A 66 4.70 -18.17 2.90
N ASP A 67 4.54 -18.02 4.21
CA ASP A 67 5.52 -18.35 5.24
C ASP A 67 6.85 -17.61 5.07
N MET A 68 6.81 -16.36 4.60
CA MET A 68 8.02 -15.53 4.48
C MET A 68 8.71 -15.34 5.83
N TYR A 69 7.97 -15.41 6.95
CA TYR A 69 8.54 -15.33 8.30
C TYR A 69 9.67 -16.35 8.53
N HIS A 70 9.57 -17.55 7.95
CA HIS A 70 10.62 -18.57 8.02
C HIS A 70 11.52 -18.63 6.77
N HIS A 71 11.06 -18.06 5.64
CA HIS A 71 11.73 -18.16 4.34
C HIS A 71 12.42 -16.88 3.85
N TYR A 72 12.35 -15.76 4.60
CA TYR A 72 12.81 -14.44 4.14
C TYR A 72 14.26 -14.43 3.63
N LYS A 73 15.18 -15.22 4.19
CA LYS A 73 16.57 -15.28 3.72
C LYS A 73 16.68 -15.82 2.30
N ALA A 74 15.92 -16.88 1.99
CA ALA A 74 15.90 -17.46 0.66
C ALA A 74 15.17 -16.55 -0.33
N ASP A 75 14.07 -15.92 0.11
CA ASP A 75 13.29 -15.00 -0.70
C ASP A 75 14.12 -13.74 -1.04
N ILE A 76 14.84 -13.15 -0.07
CA ILE A 76 15.76 -12.02 -0.29
C ILE A 76 16.93 -12.39 -1.21
N ALA A 77 17.45 -13.62 -1.13
CA ALA A 77 18.48 -14.06 -2.05
C ALA A 77 17.99 -14.08 -3.51
N LEU A 78 16.72 -14.42 -3.76
CA LEU A 78 16.10 -14.33 -5.08
C LEU A 78 15.92 -12.86 -5.52
N PHE A 79 15.57 -11.95 -4.61
CA PHE A 79 15.52 -10.51 -4.90
C PHE A 79 16.90 -9.95 -5.30
N ALA A 80 17.94 -10.37 -4.58
CA ALA A 80 19.32 -10.04 -4.89
C ALA A 80 19.76 -10.61 -6.25
N GLU A 81 19.30 -11.81 -6.61
CA GLU A 81 19.59 -12.40 -7.92
C GLU A 81 18.97 -11.62 -9.08
N MET A 82 17.77 -11.04 -8.88
CA MET A 82 17.19 -10.06 -9.84
C MET A 82 17.96 -8.73 -9.85
N GLY A 83 18.77 -8.45 -8.83
CA GLY A 83 19.58 -7.24 -8.75
C GLY A 83 18.88 -6.06 -8.07
N PHE A 84 17.85 -6.32 -7.25
CA PHE A 84 17.09 -5.29 -6.52
C PHE A 84 18.04 -4.28 -5.84
N LYS A 85 17.64 -3.00 -5.89
CA LYS A 85 18.28 -1.89 -5.18
C LYS A 85 17.52 -1.54 -3.91
N THR A 86 16.21 -1.78 -3.92
CA THR A 86 15.34 -1.59 -2.75
C THR A 86 14.39 -2.76 -2.59
N TYR A 87 13.94 -3.00 -1.36
CA TYR A 87 12.82 -3.88 -1.08
C TYR A 87 11.85 -3.18 -0.15
N ARG A 88 10.61 -2.99 -0.63
CA ARG A 88 9.53 -2.45 0.16
C ARG A 88 8.85 -3.56 0.94
N LEU A 89 8.74 -3.39 2.25
CA LEU A 89 7.93 -4.23 3.11
C LEU A 89 7.19 -3.38 4.15
N SER A 90 6.34 -4.01 4.96
CA SER A 90 5.80 -3.39 6.17
C SER A 90 6.29 -4.12 7.41
N ILE A 91 6.32 -3.40 8.52
CA ILE A 91 6.38 -4.00 9.84
C ILE A 91 4.94 -4.35 10.25
N ALA A 92 4.73 -5.51 10.86
CA ALA A 92 3.48 -5.82 11.54
C ALA A 92 3.51 -5.16 12.92
N TRP A 93 2.60 -4.20 13.16
CA TRP A 93 2.48 -3.52 14.45
C TRP A 93 2.35 -4.56 15.57
N THR A 94 1.50 -5.57 15.35
CA THR A 94 1.27 -6.70 16.24
C THR A 94 2.50 -7.56 16.56
N ARG A 95 3.62 -7.45 15.83
CA ARG A 95 4.89 -8.09 16.23
C ARG A 95 5.67 -7.25 17.22
N ILE A 96 5.57 -5.93 17.13
CA ILE A 96 6.31 -4.99 17.99
C ILE A 96 5.53 -4.71 19.28
N PHE A 97 4.23 -4.46 19.17
CA PHE A 97 3.31 -4.28 20.28
C PHE A 97 2.10 -5.20 20.06
N PRO A 98 2.12 -6.43 20.62
CA PRO A 98 1.09 -7.44 20.40
C PRO A 98 -0.33 -6.99 20.71
N LEU A 99 -0.53 -6.27 21.81
CA LEU A 99 -1.79 -5.65 22.18
C LEU A 99 -1.89 -4.21 21.69
N GLY A 100 -0.76 -3.53 21.53
CA GLY A 100 -0.67 -2.17 21.01
C GLY A 100 -0.59 -1.09 22.11
N ASP A 101 -0.98 -1.43 23.35
CA ASP A 101 -0.98 -0.54 24.51
C ASP A 101 0.09 -0.92 25.57
N GLU A 102 0.98 -1.86 25.26
CA GLU A 102 2.13 -2.15 26.11
C GLU A 102 3.13 -0.98 26.11
N THR A 103 3.83 -0.81 27.22
CA THR A 103 4.87 0.23 27.35
C THR A 103 6.18 -0.21 26.70
N GLU A 104 6.50 -1.49 26.76
CA GLU A 104 7.75 -2.05 26.22
C GLU A 104 7.46 -2.88 24.97
N PRO A 105 8.28 -2.75 23.91
CA PRO A 105 8.11 -3.54 22.70
C PRO A 105 8.50 -5.00 22.91
N ASN A 106 7.91 -5.89 22.14
CA ASN A 106 8.28 -7.28 22.03
C ASN A 106 9.63 -7.42 21.31
N GLU A 107 10.69 -7.77 22.06
CA GLU A 107 12.05 -7.93 21.53
C GLU A 107 12.13 -8.97 20.41
N ALA A 108 11.34 -10.05 20.45
CA ALA A 108 11.37 -11.07 19.40
C ALA A 108 10.89 -10.50 18.05
N GLY A 109 9.90 -9.60 18.07
CA GLY A 109 9.45 -8.88 16.88
C GLY A 109 10.51 -7.89 16.37
N LEU A 110 11.14 -7.15 17.28
CA LEU A 110 12.23 -6.23 16.92
C LEU A 110 13.42 -6.96 16.28
N ALA A 111 13.84 -8.07 16.88
CA ALA A 111 14.95 -8.89 16.38
C ALA A 111 14.64 -9.50 15.01
N PHE A 112 13.40 -9.95 14.77
CA PHE A 112 12.99 -10.50 13.47
C PHE A 112 13.20 -9.50 12.33
N TYR A 113 12.69 -8.27 12.48
CA TYR A 113 12.85 -7.25 11.44
C TYR A 113 14.29 -6.75 11.35
N GLU A 114 15.02 -6.66 12.47
CA GLU A 114 16.44 -6.32 12.44
C GLU A 114 17.24 -7.32 11.59
N ASP A 115 16.99 -8.63 11.78
CA ASP A 115 17.63 -9.68 10.99
C ASP A 115 17.20 -9.65 9.51
N LEU A 116 15.93 -9.35 9.24
CA LEU A 116 15.43 -9.17 7.87
C LEU A 116 16.13 -8.00 7.18
N PHE A 117 16.21 -6.84 7.83
CA PHE A 117 16.90 -5.66 7.29
C PHE A 117 18.39 -5.91 7.10
N LYS A 118 19.05 -6.58 8.06
CA LYS A 118 20.45 -7.01 7.90
C LYS A 118 20.64 -7.94 6.71
N GLU A 119 19.71 -8.86 6.46
CA GLU A 119 19.76 -9.74 5.27
C GLU A 119 19.57 -8.94 3.97
N CYS A 120 18.68 -7.94 3.93
CA CYS A 120 18.61 -7.01 2.79
C CYS A 120 19.93 -6.28 2.56
N ARG A 121 20.50 -5.70 3.62
CA ARG A 121 21.75 -4.91 3.55
C ARG A 121 22.95 -5.76 3.13
N LYS A 122 23.00 -7.04 3.52
CA LYS A 122 24.01 -8.01 3.05
C LYS A 122 24.07 -8.11 1.52
N TYR A 123 22.96 -7.91 0.82
CA TYR A 123 22.89 -7.88 -0.64
C TYR A 123 22.86 -6.48 -1.25
N ASN A 124 23.12 -5.43 -0.45
CA ASN A 124 22.99 -4.02 -0.86
C ASN A 124 21.57 -3.64 -1.32
N ILE A 125 20.56 -4.25 -0.71
CA ILE A 125 19.16 -3.90 -0.91
C ILE A 125 18.77 -2.93 0.21
N GLU A 126 18.34 -1.72 -0.16
CA GLU A 126 17.84 -0.71 0.78
C GLU A 126 16.41 -1.05 1.21
N PRO A 127 16.14 -1.25 2.51
CA PRO A 127 14.78 -1.41 2.99
C PRO A 127 13.98 -0.12 2.81
N LEU A 128 12.77 -0.24 2.26
CA LEU A 128 11.74 0.79 2.31
C LEU A 128 10.60 0.27 3.18
N VAL A 129 10.38 0.89 4.33
CA VAL A 129 9.54 0.29 5.39
C VAL A 129 8.25 1.07 5.57
N THR A 130 7.12 0.40 5.36
CA THR A 130 5.80 0.93 5.74
C THR A 130 5.52 0.59 7.20
N ILE A 131 5.28 1.61 8.04
CA ILE A 131 5.07 1.43 9.48
C ILE A 131 3.73 0.73 9.71
N THR A 132 2.65 1.27 9.15
CA THR A 132 1.32 0.64 9.20
C THR A 132 0.81 0.37 7.79
N HIS A 133 0.76 -0.91 7.44
CA HIS A 133 0.13 -1.39 6.21
C HIS A 133 -1.12 -2.19 6.59
N PHE A 134 -2.20 -1.48 6.92
CA PHE A 134 -3.49 -2.04 7.36
C PHE A 134 -3.47 -2.83 8.69
N ASP A 135 -2.29 -3.14 9.25
CA ASP A 135 -2.10 -3.93 10.48
C ASP A 135 -2.41 -3.10 11.74
N CYS A 136 -3.59 -3.34 12.33
CA CYS A 136 -4.03 -2.76 13.59
C CYS A 136 -4.24 -3.88 14.63
N PRO A 137 -3.61 -3.83 15.82
CA PRO A 137 -3.83 -4.83 16.87
C PRO A 137 -5.31 -4.94 17.27
N MET A 138 -5.85 -6.15 17.30
CA MET A 138 -7.26 -6.39 17.62
C MET A 138 -7.63 -5.95 19.04
N HIS A 139 -6.69 -6.00 19.97
CA HIS A 139 -6.90 -5.44 21.31
C HIS A 139 -7.20 -3.94 21.27
N LEU A 140 -6.52 -3.16 20.42
CA LEU A 140 -6.83 -1.74 20.23
C LEU A 140 -8.20 -1.53 19.57
N VAL A 141 -8.57 -2.41 18.64
CA VAL A 141 -9.90 -2.42 18.01
C VAL A 141 -10.99 -2.63 19.06
N GLU A 142 -10.86 -3.63 19.92
CA GLU A 142 -11.88 -4.00 20.90
C GLU A 142 -11.95 -3.05 22.10
N LYS A 143 -10.80 -2.59 22.61
CA LYS A 143 -10.72 -1.80 23.83
C LYS A 143 -10.92 -0.30 23.60
N TYR A 144 -10.42 0.22 22.47
CA TYR A 144 -10.42 1.66 22.18
C TYR A 144 -11.26 2.01 20.94
N GLY A 145 -11.74 1.03 20.18
CA GLY A 145 -12.43 1.27 18.91
C GLY A 145 -11.49 1.62 17.76
N ALA A 146 -10.20 1.30 17.89
CA ALA A 146 -9.11 1.66 16.98
C ALA A 146 -9.07 3.17 16.70
N TRP A 147 -8.79 3.58 15.45
CA TRP A 147 -8.46 4.96 15.09
C TRP A 147 -9.57 6.00 15.33
N ARG A 148 -10.79 5.60 15.69
CA ARG A 148 -11.78 6.58 16.19
C ARG A 148 -11.34 7.22 17.51
N SER A 149 -10.54 6.51 18.30
CA SER A 149 -9.99 6.99 19.57
C SER A 149 -8.71 7.81 19.34
N ARG A 150 -8.57 8.89 20.09
CA ARG A 150 -7.39 9.77 20.05
C ARG A 150 -6.16 9.09 20.64
N GLU A 151 -6.36 8.17 21.58
CA GLU A 151 -5.29 7.41 22.23
C GLU A 151 -4.45 6.60 21.22
N MET A 152 -5.01 6.24 20.07
CA MET A 152 -4.26 5.61 18.97
C MET A 152 -3.06 6.42 18.50
N VAL A 153 -3.12 7.76 18.57
CA VAL A 153 -2.01 8.64 18.24
C VAL A 153 -0.81 8.35 19.15
N GLY A 154 -1.05 8.18 20.45
CA GLY A 154 0.00 7.87 21.43
C GLY A 154 0.54 6.43 21.30
N PHE A 155 -0.31 5.46 20.98
CA PHE A 155 0.15 4.08 20.73
C PHE A 155 1.02 4.01 19.48
N TYR A 156 0.66 4.73 18.42
CA TYR A 156 1.46 4.82 17.21
C TYR A 156 2.76 5.61 17.43
N GLU A 157 2.74 6.66 18.26
CA GLU A 157 3.94 7.37 18.68
C GLU A 157 4.94 6.43 19.39
N ASN A 158 4.46 5.56 20.29
CA ASN A 158 5.30 4.56 20.96
C ASN A 158 5.90 3.55 19.96
N LEU A 159 5.09 3.09 18.99
CA LEU A 159 5.57 2.26 17.88
C LEU A 159 6.70 2.96 17.11
N CYS A 160 6.51 4.22 16.73
CA CYS A 160 7.50 5.02 16.02
C CYS A 160 8.80 5.14 16.80
N HIS A 161 8.74 5.47 18.10
CA HIS A 161 9.93 5.53 18.94
C HIS A 161 10.67 4.19 18.99
N ALA A 162 9.98 3.06 19.15
CA ALA A 162 10.61 1.75 19.19
C ALA A 162 11.35 1.43 17.88
N ILE A 163 10.68 1.60 16.74
CA ILE A 163 11.24 1.19 15.44
C ILE A 163 12.32 2.16 14.93
N PHE A 164 12.12 3.48 15.05
CA PHE A 164 13.13 4.43 14.57
C PHE A 164 14.42 4.32 15.37
N ASN A 165 14.34 4.14 16.70
CA ASN A 165 15.52 3.94 17.52
C ASN A 165 16.20 2.59 17.25
N ARG A 166 15.43 1.50 17.12
CA ARG A 166 16.01 0.16 16.90
C ARG A 166 16.69 0.03 15.54
N TYR A 167 16.10 0.60 14.49
CA TYR A 167 16.56 0.41 13.11
C TYR A 167 17.34 1.60 12.54
N LYS A 168 17.75 2.54 13.40
CA LYS A 168 18.61 3.67 13.03
C LYS A 168 19.84 3.19 12.24
N GLY A 169 20.07 3.79 11.07
CA GLY A 169 21.16 3.43 10.15
C GLY A 169 20.96 2.13 9.34
N LEU A 170 19.98 1.29 9.70
CA LEU A 170 19.61 0.10 8.91
C LEU A 170 18.55 0.41 7.86
N VAL A 171 17.65 1.34 8.15
CA VAL A 171 16.55 1.74 7.26
C VAL A 171 16.57 3.26 7.07
N LYS A 172 16.61 3.70 5.81
CA LYS A 172 16.55 5.12 5.46
C LYS A 172 15.16 5.58 5.03
N TYR A 173 14.43 4.75 4.28
CA TYR A 173 13.15 5.13 3.66
C TYR A 173 11.98 4.54 4.42
N TRP A 174 11.05 5.40 4.82
CA TRP A 174 9.89 5.06 5.62
C TRP A 174 8.62 5.57 4.98
N LEU A 175 7.53 4.83 5.14
CA LEU A 175 6.16 5.27 4.83
C LEU A 175 5.32 5.14 6.09
N THR A 176 4.53 6.16 6.42
CA THR A 176 3.73 6.16 7.67
C THR A 176 2.53 5.22 7.58
N PHE A 177 1.58 5.52 6.70
CA PHE A 177 0.37 4.74 6.46
C PHE A 177 0.26 4.34 5.00
N ASN A 178 0.03 3.06 4.73
CA ASN A 178 -0.30 2.59 3.39
C ASN A 178 -1.68 3.07 2.97
N GLU A 179 -1.79 3.69 1.79
CA GLU A 179 -3.05 4.09 1.16
C GLU A 179 -4.05 4.66 2.17
N ILE A 180 -3.70 5.74 2.87
CA ILE A 180 -4.53 6.32 3.95
C ILE A 180 -6.00 6.55 3.52
N ASN A 181 -6.24 6.81 2.23
CA ASN A 181 -7.57 6.95 1.67
C ASN A 181 -8.43 5.67 1.71
N MET A 182 -7.84 4.50 1.91
CA MET A 182 -8.55 3.23 2.08
C MET A 182 -9.45 3.21 3.30
N ILE A 183 -9.22 4.06 4.30
CA ILE A 183 -10.15 4.23 5.43
C ILE A 183 -11.57 4.58 4.98
N LEU A 184 -11.73 5.31 3.86
CA LEU A 184 -13.03 5.71 3.35
C LEU A 184 -13.76 4.54 2.64
N HIS A 185 -13.02 3.55 2.16
CA HIS A 185 -13.52 2.45 1.32
C HIS A 185 -13.58 1.10 2.04
N ALA A 186 -12.55 0.75 2.80
CA ALA A 186 -12.41 -0.48 3.58
C ALA A 186 -11.97 -0.16 5.02
N PRO A 187 -12.81 0.54 5.81
CA PRO A 187 -12.44 1.10 7.13
C PRO A 187 -11.94 0.09 8.16
N PHE A 188 -12.39 -1.17 8.12
CA PHE A 188 -11.84 -2.19 9.01
C PHE A 188 -10.42 -2.58 8.62
N MET A 189 -10.14 -2.73 7.32
CA MET A 189 -8.78 -2.98 6.83
C MET A 189 -7.88 -1.76 7.04
N GLY A 190 -8.34 -0.57 6.63
CA GLY A 190 -7.55 0.66 6.71
C GLY A 190 -7.21 1.07 8.13
N ALA A 191 -8.18 0.98 9.05
CA ALA A 191 -8.10 1.64 10.34
C ALA A 191 -8.74 0.85 11.51
N GLY A 192 -9.05 -0.44 11.32
CA GLY A 192 -9.62 -1.29 12.38
C GLY A 192 -11.05 -0.89 12.80
N LEU A 193 -11.79 -0.17 11.96
CA LEU A 193 -13.12 0.34 12.30
C LEU A 193 -14.24 -0.64 11.91
N TYR A 194 -15.11 -0.95 12.86
CA TYR A 194 -16.43 -1.54 12.63
C TYR A 194 -17.53 -0.53 12.93
N PHE A 195 -18.72 -0.71 12.36
CA PHE A 195 -19.84 0.20 12.63
C PHE A 195 -20.99 -0.53 13.28
N GLU A 196 -21.53 0.08 14.32
CA GLU A 196 -22.79 -0.34 14.94
C GLU A 196 -23.98 0.31 14.20
N ASP A 197 -25.16 -0.29 14.33
CA ASP A 197 -26.38 0.22 13.69
C ASP A 197 -26.70 1.65 14.16
N GLY A 198 -26.86 2.56 13.20
CA GLY A 198 -27.19 3.96 13.46
C GLY A 198 -25.99 4.89 13.66
N GLU A 199 -24.74 4.38 13.62
CA GLU A 199 -23.55 5.24 13.65
C GLU A 199 -23.42 6.10 12.39
N ASN A 200 -22.97 7.36 12.56
CA ASN A 200 -22.54 8.19 11.44
C ASN A 200 -21.16 7.73 10.97
N GLN A 201 -21.14 6.78 10.03
CA GLN A 201 -19.90 6.16 9.55
C GLN A 201 -18.93 7.18 8.95
N GLU A 202 -19.42 8.18 8.22
CA GLU A 202 -18.57 9.20 7.60
C GLU A 202 -17.90 10.08 8.66
N GLN A 203 -18.63 10.52 9.69
CA GLN A 203 -18.06 11.24 10.82
C GLN A 203 -16.92 10.43 11.48
N VAL A 204 -17.14 9.14 11.75
CA VAL A 204 -16.14 8.26 12.36
C VAL A 204 -14.92 8.08 11.46
N LYS A 205 -15.12 7.86 10.15
CA LYS A 205 -14.01 7.71 9.18
C LYS A 205 -13.14 8.95 9.10
N TYR A 206 -13.72 10.15 9.01
CA TYR A 206 -12.93 11.39 8.91
C TYR A 206 -12.28 11.79 10.23
N GLN A 207 -12.89 11.46 11.37
CA GLN A 207 -12.25 11.55 12.68
C GLN A 207 -11.01 10.65 12.76
N ALA A 208 -11.15 9.38 12.39
CA ALA A 208 -10.04 8.44 12.39
C ALA A 208 -8.93 8.86 11.41
N ALA A 209 -9.30 9.34 10.22
CA ALA A 209 -8.33 9.86 9.25
C ALA A 209 -7.59 11.11 9.78
N HIS A 210 -8.25 11.97 10.57
CA HIS A 210 -7.56 13.08 11.24
C HIS A 210 -6.48 12.58 12.22
N HIS A 211 -6.80 11.55 13.01
CA HIS A 211 -5.81 10.95 13.92
C HIS A 211 -4.64 10.32 13.17
N GLU A 212 -4.88 9.60 12.07
CA GLU A 212 -3.81 9.04 11.23
C GLU A 212 -2.94 10.14 10.60
N LEU A 213 -3.52 11.27 10.19
CA LEU A 213 -2.77 12.42 9.67
C LEU A 213 -1.86 13.04 10.75
N VAL A 214 -2.36 13.22 11.97
CA VAL A 214 -1.57 13.72 13.11
C VAL A 214 -0.45 12.73 13.45
N ALA A 215 -0.77 11.43 13.51
CA ALA A 215 0.19 10.36 13.75
C ALA A 215 1.29 10.30 12.66
N SER A 216 0.94 10.54 11.40
CA SER A 216 1.89 10.63 10.28
C SER A 216 2.88 11.80 10.45
N ALA A 217 2.41 12.96 10.91
CA ALA A 217 3.27 14.10 11.23
C ALA A 217 4.18 13.81 12.45
N ILE A 218 3.68 13.10 13.47
CA ILE A 218 4.48 12.63 14.61
C ILE A 218 5.59 11.67 14.17
N ALA A 219 5.27 10.70 13.31
CA ALA A 219 6.28 9.79 12.76
C ALA A 219 7.37 10.55 12.00
N THR A 220 6.99 11.54 11.18
CA THR A 220 7.93 12.39 10.44
C THR A 220 8.84 13.16 11.41
N LYS A 221 8.26 13.78 12.45
CA LYS A 221 9.01 14.46 13.51
C LYS A 221 10.03 13.53 14.18
N ILE A 222 9.59 12.37 14.65
CA ILE A 222 10.45 11.43 15.40
C ILE A 222 11.54 10.86 14.49
N ALA A 223 11.22 10.53 13.24
CA ALA A 223 12.19 10.01 12.28
C ALA A 223 13.38 10.96 12.13
N HIS A 224 13.12 12.26 11.92
CA HIS A 224 14.17 13.27 11.75
C HIS A 224 14.88 13.61 13.07
N GLU A 225 14.20 13.55 14.22
CA GLU A 225 14.82 13.71 15.55
C GLU A 225 15.80 12.57 15.88
N VAL A 226 15.44 11.33 15.50
CA VAL A 226 16.28 10.14 15.70
C VAL A 226 17.44 10.11 14.71
N ASP A 227 17.18 10.36 13.43
CA ASP A 227 18.18 10.39 12.37
C ASP A 227 17.79 11.38 11.25
N PRO A 228 18.53 12.49 11.06
CA PRO A 228 18.22 13.46 10.02
C PRO A 228 18.37 12.92 8.59
N GLU A 229 19.01 11.75 8.41
CA GLU A 229 19.12 11.10 7.10
C GLU A 229 17.86 10.30 6.71
N ASN A 230 16.93 10.08 7.65
CA ASN A 230 15.67 9.43 7.36
C ASN A 230 14.88 10.21 6.30
N GLN A 231 14.18 9.48 5.45
CA GLN A 231 13.26 10.00 4.45
C GLN A 231 11.89 9.39 4.71
N VAL A 232 10.91 10.22 5.06
CA VAL A 232 9.55 9.78 5.39
C VAL A 232 8.59 10.20 4.29
N GLY A 233 7.91 9.25 3.68
CA GLY A 233 6.94 9.48 2.61
C GLY A 233 5.50 9.22 3.06
N CYS A 234 4.56 9.89 2.40
CA CYS A 234 3.15 9.46 2.43
C CYS A 234 2.94 8.34 1.40
N MET A 235 1.80 7.63 1.47
CA MET A 235 1.41 6.64 0.47
C MET A 235 -0.03 6.85 0.01
N LEU A 236 -0.22 7.04 -1.30
CA LEU A 236 -1.51 7.27 -1.95
C LEU A 236 -1.93 6.07 -2.83
N ALA A 237 -3.19 5.65 -2.74
CA ALA A 237 -3.80 4.85 -3.80
C ALA A 237 -4.15 5.73 -5.02
N ALA A 238 -3.27 5.81 -6.01
CA ALA A 238 -3.40 6.78 -7.09
C ALA A 238 -4.15 6.26 -8.32
N GLY A 239 -4.27 7.12 -9.33
CA GLY A 239 -5.00 6.90 -10.57
C GLY A 239 -5.85 8.12 -10.92
N THR A 240 -5.36 8.91 -11.89
CA THR A 240 -6.05 10.11 -12.39
C THR A 240 -7.45 9.77 -12.89
N ASN A 241 -8.41 10.65 -12.60
CA ASN A 241 -9.77 10.54 -13.09
C ASN A 241 -9.92 11.30 -14.42
N TYR A 242 -10.26 10.58 -15.48
CA TYR A 242 -10.67 11.18 -16.75
C TYR A 242 -12.13 11.58 -16.72
N ALA A 243 -12.48 12.59 -17.51
CA ALA A 243 -13.86 12.87 -17.85
C ALA A 243 -14.33 11.93 -18.96
N TYR A 244 -15.51 11.33 -18.82
CA TYR A 244 -16.05 10.42 -19.84
C TYR A 244 -16.29 11.13 -21.18
N THR A 245 -16.69 12.40 -21.14
CA THR A 245 -16.81 13.27 -22.31
C THR A 245 -16.18 14.65 -22.04
N CYS A 246 -16.08 15.50 -23.07
CA CYS A 246 -15.69 16.91 -22.90
C CYS A 246 -16.80 17.80 -22.33
N LYS A 247 -17.93 17.22 -21.89
CA LYS A 247 -19.00 17.94 -21.22
C LYS A 247 -18.46 18.59 -19.93
N PRO A 248 -18.66 19.90 -19.70
CA PRO A 248 -18.09 20.60 -18.55
C PRO A 248 -18.40 19.95 -17.19
N GLU A 249 -19.58 19.34 -17.05
CA GLU A 249 -20.00 18.63 -15.85
C GLU A 249 -19.19 17.35 -15.60
N ASP A 250 -18.84 16.59 -16.65
CA ASP A 250 -17.96 15.42 -16.52
C ASP A 250 -16.53 15.85 -16.16
N VAL A 251 -16.05 16.95 -16.76
CA VAL A 251 -14.74 17.54 -16.44
C VAL A 251 -14.69 18.00 -14.98
N LEU A 252 -15.75 18.64 -14.49
CA LEU A 252 -15.85 19.05 -13.10
C LEU A 252 -15.93 17.83 -12.15
N ALA A 253 -16.69 16.79 -12.51
CA ALA A 253 -16.80 15.56 -11.73
C ALA A 253 -15.46 14.85 -11.60
N ALA A 254 -14.71 14.71 -12.70
CA ALA A 254 -13.35 14.18 -12.70
C ALA A 254 -12.41 14.96 -11.76
N ARG A 255 -12.40 16.30 -11.88
CA ARG A 255 -11.59 17.17 -11.01
C ARG A 255 -11.99 17.10 -9.53
N LYS A 256 -13.28 16.89 -9.23
CA LYS A 256 -13.75 16.70 -7.85
C LYS A 256 -13.23 15.36 -7.32
N ALA A 257 -13.35 14.28 -8.08
CA ALA A 257 -12.86 12.96 -7.69
C ALA A 257 -11.34 12.96 -7.45
N ASP A 258 -10.55 13.67 -8.27
CA ASP A 258 -9.11 13.82 -8.03
C ASP A 258 -8.83 14.60 -6.75
N ARG A 259 -9.56 15.69 -6.48
CA ARG A 259 -9.42 16.45 -5.22
C ARG A 259 -9.74 15.59 -3.99
N ASP A 260 -10.75 14.75 -4.08
CA ASP A 260 -11.12 13.82 -3.01
C ASP A 260 -9.98 12.80 -2.79
N ASN A 261 -9.34 12.33 -3.87
CA ASN A 261 -8.18 11.43 -3.79
C ASN A 261 -6.92 12.13 -3.23
N PHE A 262 -6.70 13.40 -3.57
CA PHE A 262 -5.55 14.18 -3.14
C PHE A 262 -5.67 14.74 -1.73
N PHE A 263 -6.87 14.71 -1.12
CA PHE A 263 -7.14 15.37 0.15
C PHE A 263 -6.13 15.03 1.25
N PHE A 264 -5.88 13.74 1.51
CA PHE A 264 -4.95 13.33 2.56
C PHE A 264 -3.49 13.64 2.23
N ILE A 265 -3.15 13.71 0.93
CA ILE A 265 -1.80 14.01 0.46
C ILE A 265 -1.55 15.52 0.51
N ASP A 266 -2.56 16.35 0.24
CA ASP A 266 -2.49 17.79 0.51
C ASP A 266 -2.14 18.05 1.98
N VAL A 267 -2.78 17.35 2.93
CA VAL A 267 -2.45 17.51 4.36
C VAL A 267 -1.04 17.01 4.67
N GLN A 268 -0.65 15.80 4.23
CA GLN A 268 0.67 15.25 4.54
C GLN A 268 1.83 15.98 3.86
N SER A 269 1.62 16.50 2.65
CA SER A 269 2.66 17.14 1.85
C SER A 269 2.73 18.65 2.05
N ARG A 270 1.61 19.33 2.30
CA ARG A 270 1.55 20.80 2.48
C ARG A 270 1.31 21.22 3.92
N GLY A 271 0.89 20.29 4.78
CA GLY A 271 0.71 20.53 6.20
C GLY A 271 -0.55 21.28 6.58
N GLU A 272 -1.53 21.36 5.66
CA GLU A 272 -2.78 22.08 5.89
C GLU A 272 -3.99 21.39 5.23
N TYR A 273 -5.15 21.50 5.88
CA TYR A 273 -6.41 21.06 5.30
C TYR A 273 -6.79 21.95 4.12
N PRO A 274 -6.97 21.40 2.90
CA PRO A 274 -7.31 22.22 1.76
C PRO A 274 -8.73 22.76 1.87
N ALA A 275 -8.94 24.00 1.41
CA ALA A 275 -10.21 24.71 1.56
C ALA A 275 -11.41 23.97 0.94
N TYR A 276 -11.20 23.21 -0.15
CA TYR A 276 -12.27 22.45 -0.78
C TYR A 276 -12.78 21.30 0.11
N ALA A 277 -11.86 20.65 0.85
CA ALA A 277 -12.20 19.54 1.74
C ALA A 277 -12.94 20.06 2.97
N LEU A 278 -12.46 21.14 3.59
CA LEU A 278 -13.17 21.78 4.72
C LEU A 278 -14.60 22.22 4.34
N LYS A 279 -14.79 22.73 3.12
CA LYS A 279 -16.13 23.07 2.63
C LYS A 279 -16.99 21.84 2.35
N GLU A 280 -16.41 20.73 1.90
CA GLU A 280 -17.14 19.48 1.70
C GLU A 280 -17.56 18.85 3.03
N LEU A 281 -16.63 18.74 3.99
CA LEU A 281 -16.92 18.25 5.35
C LEU A 281 -18.04 19.06 6.00
N LYS A 282 -17.97 20.39 5.91
CA LYS A 282 -19.05 21.27 6.40
C LYS A 282 -20.40 21.01 5.71
N ARG A 283 -20.42 20.76 4.39
CA ARG A 283 -21.67 20.42 3.67
C ARG A 283 -22.24 19.08 4.14
N GLN A 284 -21.38 18.13 4.48
CA GLN A 284 -21.77 16.81 4.97
C GLN A 284 -22.10 16.79 6.47
N GLY A 285 -21.91 17.92 7.18
CA GLY A 285 -22.12 18.01 8.62
C GLY A 285 -21.07 17.25 9.42
N ILE A 286 -19.85 17.11 8.88
CA ILE A 286 -18.73 16.41 9.52
C ILE A 286 -17.86 17.44 10.24
N GLU A 287 -17.56 17.17 11.52
CA GLU A 287 -16.70 17.99 12.36
C GLU A 287 -15.43 17.21 12.71
N LEU A 288 -14.25 17.79 12.44
CA LEU A 288 -12.99 17.14 12.78
C LEU A 288 -12.63 17.41 14.24
N PRO A 289 -12.20 16.40 15.02
CA PRO A 289 -11.82 16.57 16.42
C PRO A 289 -10.39 17.12 16.54
N ILE A 290 -10.17 18.32 16.01
CA ILE A 290 -8.86 18.98 16.03
C ILE A 290 -8.57 19.46 17.45
N GLU A 291 -7.48 18.97 18.04
CA GLU A 291 -6.98 19.44 19.34
C GLU A 291 -5.96 20.59 19.18
N ASP A 292 -5.73 21.31 20.27
CA ASP A 292 -4.71 22.37 20.32
C ASP A 292 -3.33 21.80 19.95
N GLY A 293 -2.72 22.37 18.91
CA GLY A 293 -1.40 21.97 18.42
C GLY A 293 -1.42 21.07 17.18
N ASP A 294 -2.53 20.37 16.89
CA ASP A 294 -2.59 19.42 15.76
C ASP A 294 -2.27 20.08 14.42
N LEU A 295 -2.89 21.23 14.13
CA LEU A 295 -2.65 21.96 12.89
C LEU A 295 -1.22 22.51 12.78
N ALA A 296 -0.61 22.88 13.91
CA ALA A 296 0.78 23.34 13.93
C ALA A 296 1.75 22.18 13.67
N LEU A 297 1.47 21.01 14.24
CA LEU A 297 2.23 19.79 14.04
C LEU A 297 2.19 19.33 12.57
N LEU A 298 1.00 19.25 11.97
CA LEU A 298 0.81 18.92 10.55
C LEU A 298 1.62 19.87 9.65
N LYS A 299 1.61 21.17 9.97
CA LYS A 299 2.35 22.19 9.21
C LYS A 299 3.86 22.09 9.35
N ALA A 300 4.35 21.75 10.53
CA ALA A 300 5.77 21.69 10.82
C ALA A 300 6.45 20.42 10.28
N HIS A 301 5.70 19.32 10.17
CA HIS A 301 6.25 17.99 9.87
C HIS A 301 5.56 17.33 8.66
N THR A 302 5.73 17.94 7.49
CA THR A 302 5.28 17.35 6.22
C THR A 302 6.23 16.28 5.73
N VAL A 303 5.72 15.29 5.00
CA VAL A 303 6.52 14.20 4.40
C VAL A 303 7.59 14.70 3.42
N ASP A 304 8.70 13.99 3.30
CA ASP A 304 9.84 14.33 2.43
C ASP A 304 9.58 14.01 0.95
N PHE A 305 8.83 12.94 0.67
CA PHE A 305 8.49 12.49 -0.68
C PHE A 305 7.07 11.94 -0.75
N ILE A 306 6.55 11.78 -1.97
CA ILE A 306 5.20 11.26 -2.22
C ILE A 306 5.32 9.89 -2.87
N SER A 307 4.96 8.86 -2.12
CA SER A 307 4.81 7.53 -2.69
C SER A 307 3.38 7.24 -3.11
N PHE A 308 3.21 6.40 -4.11
CA PHE A 308 1.89 5.99 -4.57
C PHE A 308 1.86 4.61 -5.20
N SER A 309 0.68 3.97 -5.13
CA SER A 309 0.32 2.84 -5.96
C SER A 309 -0.31 3.31 -7.26
N TYR A 310 -0.03 2.61 -8.36
CA TYR A 310 -0.75 2.79 -9.61
C TYR A 310 -1.01 1.43 -10.25
N TYR A 311 -2.25 1.23 -10.68
CA TYR A 311 -2.62 0.03 -11.44
C TYR A 311 -3.53 0.32 -12.62
N ALA A 312 -4.38 1.34 -12.49
CA ALA A 312 -5.36 1.75 -13.50
C ALA A 312 -5.76 3.22 -13.30
N SER A 313 -6.12 3.88 -14.39
CA SER A 313 -6.84 5.15 -14.37
C SER A 313 -8.33 4.95 -14.07
N ARG A 314 -9.04 6.06 -13.83
CA ARG A 314 -10.47 6.08 -13.52
C ARG A 314 -11.20 7.00 -14.49
N VAL A 315 -12.52 6.86 -14.59
CA VAL A 315 -13.36 7.69 -15.46
C VAL A 315 -14.64 8.09 -14.73
N GLN A 316 -14.95 9.38 -14.80
CA GLN A 316 -16.15 9.99 -14.20
C GLN A 316 -17.12 10.45 -15.28
N SER A 317 -18.41 10.16 -15.08
CA SER A 317 -19.50 10.63 -15.92
C SER A 317 -20.62 11.21 -15.06
N THR A 318 -21.34 12.19 -15.59
CA THR A 318 -22.56 12.74 -14.99
C THR A 318 -23.84 12.19 -15.62
N ASP A 319 -23.73 11.32 -16.63
CA ASP A 319 -24.87 10.64 -17.24
C ASP A 319 -25.31 9.45 -16.37
N PRO A 320 -26.54 9.47 -15.80
CA PRO A 320 -27.05 8.38 -14.98
C PRO A 320 -27.02 7.02 -15.68
N LYS A 321 -27.27 6.97 -17.00
CA LYS A 321 -27.31 5.71 -17.76
C LYS A 321 -25.94 5.05 -17.90
N ILE A 322 -24.87 5.84 -17.78
CA ILE A 322 -23.49 5.38 -17.87
C ILE A 322 -23.02 4.90 -16.50
N ASN A 323 -23.40 5.61 -15.43
CA ASN A 323 -23.02 5.29 -14.05
C ASN A 323 -23.68 4.04 -13.46
N GLU A 324 -24.88 3.64 -13.93
CA GLU A 324 -25.56 2.43 -13.46
C GLU A 324 -24.79 1.11 -13.74
N LYS A 325 -23.76 1.13 -14.60
CA LYS A 325 -23.10 -0.09 -15.10
C LYS A 325 -21.89 -0.58 -14.29
N THR A 326 -21.50 0.09 -13.21
CA THR A 326 -20.25 -0.23 -12.48
C THR A 326 -20.49 -0.49 -10.99
N ALA A 327 -20.91 -1.70 -10.67
CA ALA A 327 -20.90 -2.24 -9.30
C ALA A 327 -19.81 -3.32 -9.18
N GLY A 328 -18.94 -3.25 -8.18
CA GLY A 328 -18.03 -4.37 -7.82
C GLY A 328 -16.58 -4.03 -7.43
N ASN A 329 -16.07 -2.83 -7.69
CA ASN A 329 -14.71 -2.42 -7.30
C ASN A 329 -14.71 -1.53 -6.04
N LEU A 330 -13.65 -1.60 -5.23
CA LEU A 330 -13.42 -0.71 -4.07
C LEU A 330 -13.46 0.77 -4.46
N PHE A 331 -13.02 1.07 -5.69
CA PHE A 331 -13.15 2.37 -6.35
C PHE A 331 -14.14 2.25 -7.51
N ALA A 332 -15.34 2.83 -7.35
CA ALA A 332 -16.30 2.91 -8.44
C ALA A 332 -15.78 3.83 -9.55
N SER A 333 -15.84 3.36 -10.80
CA SER A 333 -15.38 4.10 -11.99
C SER A 333 -16.10 3.56 -13.21
N VAL A 334 -16.41 4.44 -14.17
CA VAL A 334 -16.95 4.04 -15.48
C VAL A 334 -15.87 3.29 -16.28
N LYS A 335 -16.27 2.31 -17.10
CA LYS A 335 -15.36 1.65 -18.06
C LYS A 335 -15.00 2.61 -19.20
N ASN A 336 -13.70 2.77 -19.42
CA ASN A 336 -13.16 3.52 -20.56
C ASN A 336 -13.23 2.64 -21.82
N PRO A 337 -13.96 3.02 -22.87
CA PRO A 337 -14.10 2.20 -24.08
C PRO A 337 -12.80 2.07 -24.88
N TYR A 338 -11.75 2.85 -24.55
CA TYR A 338 -10.46 2.85 -25.23
C TYR A 338 -9.40 1.98 -24.56
N LEU A 339 -9.69 1.40 -23.38
CA LEU A 339 -8.74 0.62 -22.61
C LEU A 339 -9.11 -0.86 -22.58
N ALA A 340 -8.09 -1.72 -22.65
CA ALA A 340 -8.23 -3.12 -22.31
C ALA A 340 -8.40 -3.28 -20.79
N ALA A 341 -8.87 -4.45 -20.35
CA ALA A 341 -8.99 -4.78 -18.94
C ALA A 341 -8.46 -6.19 -18.65
N SER A 342 -7.91 -6.39 -17.45
CA SER A 342 -7.53 -7.70 -16.91
C SER A 342 -8.76 -8.57 -16.60
N GLU A 343 -8.54 -9.84 -16.28
CA GLU A 343 -9.59 -10.78 -15.86
C GLU A 343 -10.35 -10.32 -14.60
N TRP A 344 -9.72 -9.52 -13.74
CA TRP A 344 -10.37 -8.91 -12.57
C TRP A 344 -11.06 -7.58 -12.90
N GLY A 345 -11.13 -7.17 -14.17
CA GLY A 345 -11.80 -5.95 -14.62
C GLY A 345 -11.00 -4.66 -14.42
N TRP A 346 -9.71 -4.76 -14.07
CA TRP A 346 -8.83 -3.59 -13.90
C TRP A 346 -8.36 -3.13 -15.27
N GLN A 347 -8.57 -1.85 -15.58
CA GLN A 347 -8.22 -1.26 -16.87
C GLN A 347 -6.70 -1.10 -16.98
N ILE A 348 -6.14 -1.42 -18.14
CA ILE A 348 -4.70 -1.34 -18.39
C ILE A 348 -4.42 -0.01 -19.10
N ASP A 349 -3.78 0.91 -18.39
CA ASP A 349 -3.51 2.26 -18.88
C ASP A 349 -2.10 2.73 -18.51
N PRO A 350 -1.08 2.42 -19.32
CA PRO A 350 0.28 2.89 -19.05
C PRO A 350 0.38 4.42 -19.17
N LEU A 351 -0.37 5.05 -20.07
CA LEU A 351 -0.33 6.51 -20.21
C LEU A 351 -0.93 7.21 -18.98
N GLY A 352 -1.92 6.60 -18.34
CA GLY A 352 -2.46 7.07 -17.07
C GLY A 352 -1.43 7.11 -15.94
N LEU A 353 -0.41 6.24 -15.94
CA LEU A 353 0.70 6.33 -14.98
C LEU A 353 1.46 7.63 -15.17
N ARG A 354 1.83 7.94 -16.42
CA ARG A 354 2.52 9.19 -16.78
C ARG A 354 1.69 10.41 -16.41
N LEU A 355 0.38 10.40 -16.68
CA LEU A 355 -0.51 11.49 -16.29
C LEU A 355 -0.57 11.66 -14.77
N THR A 356 -0.74 10.57 -14.02
CA THR A 356 -0.75 10.61 -12.56
C THR A 356 0.58 11.11 -11.99
N MET A 357 1.73 10.72 -12.56
CA MET A 357 3.04 11.24 -12.17
C MET A 357 3.15 12.75 -12.36
N ASN A 358 2.73 13.25 -13.52
CA ASN A 358 2.73 14.68 -13.81
C ASN A 358 1.79 15.44 -12.86
N ASP A 359 0.55 14.96 -12.68
CA ASP A 359 -0.44 15.59 -11.78
C ASP A 359 0.09 15.70 -10.35
N LEU A 360 0.74 14.64 -9.84
CA LEU A 360 1.32 14.64 -8.50
C LEU A 360 2.54 15.57 -8.42
N TYR A 361 3.45 15.50 -9.39
CA TYR A 361 4.67 16.30 -9.35
C TYR A 361 4.37 17.80 -9.52
N ASP A 362 3.55 18.19 -10.49
CA ASP A 362 3.14 19.58 -10.70
C ASP A 362 2.43 20.16 -9.47
N ARG A 363 1.66 19.32 -8.77
CA ARG A 363 0.90 19.74 -7.58
C ARG A 363 1.79 19.96 -6.36
N TYR A 364 2.79 19.10 -6.13
CA TYR A 364 3.50 19.05 -4.86
C TYR A 364 4.97 19.44 -4.94
N GLN A 365 5.60 19.29 -6.10
CA GLN A 365 7.03 19.55 -6.33
C GLN A 365 7.92 18.87 -5.28
N LYS A 366 7.55 17.64 -4.91
CA LYS A 366 8.33 16.73 -4.06
C LYS A 366 8.72 15.50 -4.87
N PRO A 367 9.84 14.84 -4.55
CA PRO A 367 10.22 13.59 -5.20
C PRO A 367 9.09 12.56 -5.12
N LEU A 368 8.91 11.79 -6.18
CA LEU A 368 7.92 10.73 -6.24
C LEU A 368 8.57 9.36 -6.00
N PHE A 369 7.77 8.38 -5.56
CA PHE A 369 8.17 6.98 -5.48
C PHE A 369 7.00 6.07 -5.88
N ILE A 370 7.12 5.34 -6.99
CA ILE A 370 6.12 4.32 -7.33
C ILE A 370 6.37 3.10 -6.45
N VAL A 371 5.56 2.93 -5.43
CA VAL A 371 5.76 1.89 -4.41
C VAL A 371 4.87 0.66 -4.61
N GLU A 372 3.92 0.74 -5.55
CA GLU A 372 3.19 -0.41 -6.08
C GLU A 372 2.78 -0.19 -7.53
N ASN A 373 3.06 -1.19 -8.36
CA ASN A 373 2.48 -1.35 -9.68
C ASN A 373 2.62 -2.82 -10.09
N GLY A 374 1.63 -3.38 -10.78
CA GLY A 374 1.71 -4.76 -11.23
C GLY A 374 0.42 -5.29 -11.83
N LEU A 375 0.51 -6.47 -12.44
CA LEU A 375 -0.63 -7.15 -13.02
C LEU A 375 -0.95 -8.43 -12.25
N GLY A 376 -2.14 -8.44 -11.64
CA GLY A 376 -2.72 -9.65 -11.08
C GLY A 376 -3.37 -10.48 -12.18
N ALA A 377 -2.86 -11.69 -12.41
CA ALA A 377 -3.35 -12.62 -13.41
C ALA A 377 -3.28 -14.08 -12.89
N VAL A 378 -3.97 -14.99 -13.57
CA VAL A 378 -3.86 -16.42 -13.28
C VAL A 378 -2.61 -16.98 -13.96
N ASP A 379 -1.66 -17.45 -13.16
CA ASP A 379 -0.52 -18.20 -13.70
C ASP A 379 -0.86 -19.68 -13.91
N VAL A 380 -0.25 -20.28 -14.93
CA VAL A 380 -0.29 -21.73 -15.19
C VAL A 380 1.15 -22.26 -15.13
N PRO A 381 1.57 -22.83 -13.99
CA PRO A 381 2.91 -23.37 -13.84
C PRO A 381 3.05 -24.73 -14.54
N ASP A 382 4.26 -25.04 -15.02
CA ASP A 382 4.65 -26.40 -15.42
C ASP A 382 5.00 -27.27 -14.19
N GLU A 383 5.42 -28.52 -14.43
CA GLU A 383 5.80 -29.47 -13.37
C GLU A 383 6.95 -28.98 -12.47
N ALA A 384 7.79 -28.06 -12.98
CA ALA A 384 8.90 -27.47 -12.23
C ALA A 384 8.50 -26.18 -11.50
N GLY A 385 7.29 -25.68 -11.72
CA GLY A 385 6.79 -24.41 -11.20
C GLY A 385 7.14 -23.19 -12.06
N TYR A 386 7.68 -23.39 -13.27
CA TYR A 386 7.98 -22.30 -14.19
C TYR A 386 6.68 -21.81 -14.85
N VAL A 387 6.56 -20.48 -15.02
CA VAL A 387 5.41 -19.83 -15.64
C VAL A 387 5.89 -18.96 -16.80
N SER A 388 5.33 -19.15 -17.99
CA SER A 388 5.54 -18.23 -19.13
C SER A 388 4.52 -17.09 -19.06
N ASP A 389 4.87 -16.02 -18.35
CA ASP A 389 3.99 -14.90 -18.02
C ASP A 389 4.24 -13.65 -18.88
N ASP A 390 4.18 -13.83 -20.19
CA ASP A 390 4.35 -12.74 -21.18
C ASP A 390 3.38 -11.57 -20.96
N TYR A 391 2.14 -11.86 -20.56
CA TYR A 391 1.14 -10.83 -20.23
C TYR A 391 1.58 -9.90 -19.10
N ARG A 392 2.38 -10.41 -18.15
CA ARG A 392 2.90 -9.62 -17.02
C ARG A 392 4.08 -8.78 -17.47
N ILE A 393 4.96 -9.35 -18.29
CA ILE A 393 6.07 -8.64 -18.93
C ILE A 393 5.54 -7.48 -19.76
N ASP A 394 4.56 -7.72 -20.64
CA ASP A 394 4.00 -6.71 -21.54
C ASP A 394 3.37 -5.55 -20.76
N TYR A 395 2.62 -5.84 -19.68
CA TYR A 395 2.07 -4.82 -18.79
C TYR A 395 3.17 -3.97 -18.16
N LEU A 396 4.16 -4.60 -17.53
CA LEU A 396 5.22 -3.90 -16.80
C LEU A 396 6.11 -3.10 -17.76
N ALA A 397 6.48 -3.67 -18.92
CA ALA A 397 7.25 -2.97 -19.94
C ALA A 397 6.55 -1.69 -20.41
N ALA A 398 5.24 -1.76 -20.67
CA ALA A 398 4.45 -0.59 -21.09
C ALA A 398 4.40 0.51 -20.01
N HIS A 399 4.23 0.14 -18.73
CA HIS A 399 4.20 1.10 -17.62
C HIS A 399 5.60 1.69 -17.34
N ILE A 400 6.65 0.87 -17.40
CA ILE A 400 8.03 1.34 -17.24
C ILE A 400 8.41 2.32 -18.35
N GLN A 401 8.00 2.07 -19.60
CA GLN A 401 8.21 3.03 -20.68
C GLN A 401 7.48 4.36 -20.42
N ALA A 402 6.22 4.32 -19.99
CA ALA A 402 5.48 5.55 -19.68
C ALA A 402 6.07 6.31 -18.49
N MET A 403 6.54 5.59 -17.46
CA MET A 403 7.29 6.14 -16.33
C MET A 403 8.61 6.78 -16.77
N LYS A 404 9.34 6.12 -17.69
CA LYS A 404 10.57 6.68 -18.27
C LYS A 404 10.29 7.98 -19.01
N ASP A 405 9.24 8.01 -19.81
CA ASP A 405 8.82 9.23 -20.51
C ASP A 405 8.47 10.37 -19.54
N ALA A 406 7.79 10.07 -18.42
CA ALA A 406 7.48 11.06 -17.39
C ALA A 406 8.75 11.67 -16.77
N VAL A 407 9.78 10.86 -16.55
CA VAL A 407 11.06 11.34 -16.02
C VAL A 407 11.85 12.12 -17.08
N GLU A 408 11.98 11.57 -18.29
CA GLU A 408 12.89 12.12 -19.30
C GLU A 408 12.32 13.28 -20.10
N LEU A 409 11.03 13.22 -20.43
CA LEU A 409 10.38 14.22 -21.27
C LEU A 409 9.70 15.30 -20.42
N ASP A 410 9.10 14.90 -19.29
CA ASP A 410 8.32 15.82 -18.47
C ASP A 410 9.09 16.36 -17.24
N GLY A 411 10.22 15.73 -16.88
CA GLY A 411 11.09 16.20 -15.81
C GLY A 411 10.64 15.85 -14.40
N VAL A 412 9.81 14.80 -14.24
CA VAL A 412 9.38 14.30 -12.92
C VAL A 412 10.56 13.73 -12.15
N ASP A 413 10.79 14.19 -10.91
CA ASP A 413 11.77 13.57 -10.01
C ASP A 413 11.19 12.29 -9.40
N LEU A 414 11.74 11.14 -9.80
CA LEU A 414 11.32 9.82 -9.36
C LEU A 414 12.49 9.10 -8.67
N LEU A 415 12.29 8.73 -7.41
CA LEU A 415 13.28 8.05 -6.58
C LEU A 415 13.47 6.58 -6.99
N GLY A 416 12.38 5.90 -7.33
CA GLY A 416 12.39 4.47 -7.58
C GLY A 416 11.06 3.89 -8.02
N TYR A 417 11.08 2.58 -8.26
CA TYR A 417 9.96 1.79 -8.72
C TYR A 417 10.01 0.39 -8.08
N THR A 418 9.01 0.08 -7.25
CA THR A 418 8.83 -1.25 -6.67
C THR A 418 7.57 -1.93 -7.17
N THR A 419 7.74 -3.04 -7.88
CA THR A 419 6.61 -3.84 -8.37
C THR A 419 5.86 -4.48 -7.21
N TRP A 420 4.54 -4.44 -7.23
CA TRP A 420 3.73 -5.06 -6.19
C TRP A 420 3.78 -6.58 -6.25
N GLY A 421 3.86 -7.20 -5.08
CA GLY A 421 3.85 -8.65 -4.93
C GLY A 421 4.95 -9.30 -5.74
N CYS A 422 6.18 -8.79 -5.65
CA CYS A 422 7.35 -9.28 -6.42
C CYS A 422 7.63 -10.78 -6.24
N ILE A 423 7.15 -11.35 -5.13
CA ILE A 423 6.90 -12.76 -4.92
C ILE A 423 5.39 -12.95 -4.75
N ASP A 424 4.84 -14.05 -5.27
CA ASP A 424 3.41 -14.34 -5.09
C ASP A 424 3.01 -14.26 -3.62
N LEU A 425 1.87 -13.64 -3.36
CA LEU A 425 1.39 -13.35 -2.02
C LEU A 425 -0.14 -13.45 -1.95
N VAL A 426 -0.68 -13.47 -0.74
CA VAL A 426 -2.13 -13.43 -0.51
C VAL A 426 -2.66 -12.06 -0.90
N SER A 427 -3.53 -11.96 -1.90
CA SER A 427 -4.05 -10.66 -2.36
C SER A 427 -4.87 -9.93 -1.30
N ALA A 428 -4.66 -8.60 -1.16
CA ALA A 428 -5.37 -7.78 -0.17
C ALA A 428 -6.88 -7.68 -0.47
N GLY A 429 -7.27 -7.51 -1.74
CA GLY A 429 -8.68 -7.35 -2.11
C GLY A 429 -9.51 -8.62 -1.90
N THR A 430 -9.06 -9.77 -2.42
CA THR A 430 -9.87 -11.01 -2.46
C THR A 430 -9.37 -12.10 -1.50
N GLY A 431 -8.18 -11.96 -0.91
CA GLY A 431 -7.58 -12.98 -0.04
C GLY A 431 -7.05 -14.19 -0.80
N GLU A 432 -7.05 -14.13 -2.13
CA GLU A 432 -6.73 -15.26 -3.00
C GLU A 432 -5.23 -15.32 -3.31
N MET A 433 -4.72 -16.55 -3.47
CA MET A 433 -3.43 -16.86 -4.10
C MET A 433 -3.55 -17.01 -5.61
N LYS A 434 -4.74 -17.30 -6.14
CA LYS A 434 -4.99 -17.46 -7.58
C LYS A 434 -4.66 -16.20 -8.39
N LYS A 435 -4.83 -15.01 -7.79
CA LYS A 435 -4.48 -13.73 -8.38
C LYS A 435 -3.01 -13.42 -8.09
N ARG A 436 -2.13 -13.73 -9.04
CA ARG A 436 -0.66 -13.69 -8.85
C ARG A 436 -0.05 -12.47 -9.50
N TYR A 437 0.95 -11.89 -8.84
CA TYR A 437 1.66 -10.69 -9.26
C TYR A 437 3.16 -10.92 -9.47
N GLY A 438 3.74 -11.95 -8.84
CA GLY A 438 5.18 -12.00 -8.64
C GLY A 438 5.98 -12.41 -9.84
N PHE A 439 7.28 -12.15 -9.73
CA PHE A 439 8.33 -12.75 -10.56
C PHE A 439 8.70 -14.14 -10.06
N ILE A 440 8.40 -14.41 -8.77
CA ILE A 440 8.65 -15.67 -8.09
C ILE A 440 7.29 -16.30 -7.81
N TYR A 441 7.05 -17.46 -8.43
CA TYR A 441 5.89 -18.29 -8.16
C TYR A 441 6.03 -18.95 -6.80
N VAL A 442 4.93 -19.00 -6.04
CA VAL A 442 4.83 -19.76 -4.79
C VAL A 442 3.79 -20.86 -4.97
N ASP A 443 4.21 -22.10 -4.76
CA ASP A 443 3.32 -23.28 -4.81
C ASP A 443 2.37 -23.32 -3.62
N ARG A 444 1.26 -22.58 -3.77
CA ARG A 444 0.16 -22.48 -2.83
C ARG A 444 -1.12 -22.09 -3.55
N ASP A 445 -2.25 -22.73 -3.25
CA ASP A 445 -3.57 -22.39 -3.77
C ASP A 445 -4.43 -21.55 -2.79
N ASN A 446 -5.66 -21.23 -3.18
CA ASN A 446 -6.61 -20.45 -2.36
C ASN A 446 -7.03 -21.18 -1.06
N ALA A 447 -6.95 -22.50 -1.01
CA ALA A 447 -7.27 -23.31 0.15
C ALA A 447 -6.05 -23.58 1.04
N GLY A 448 -4.88 -23.03 0.68
CA GLY A 448 -3.64 -23.21 1.43
C GLY A 448 -2.88 -24.49 1.09
N ASN A 449 -3.31 -25.26 0.08
CA ASN A 449 -2.57 -26.46 -0.34
C ASN A 449 -1.38 -26.07 -1.22
N GLY A 450 -0.29 -26.80 -1.09
CA GLY A 450 0.93 -26.63 -1.87
C GLY A 450 2.18 -26.84 -1.02
N THR A 451 3.33 -26.93 -1.67
CA THR A 451 4.62 -27.17 -1.00
C THR A 451 5.28 -25.91 -0.45
N LEU A 452 4.72 -24.73 -0.75
CA LEU A 452 5.33 -23.41 -0.53
C LEU A 452 6.68 -23.23 -1.24
N LYS A 453 7.04 -24.11 -2.18
CA LYS A 453 8.26 -23.96 -2.95
C LYS A 453 8.20 -22.70 -3.81
N ARG A 454 9.34 -22.00 -3.89
CA ARG A 454 9.55 -20.85 -4.76
C ARG A 454 10.16 -21.30 -6.09
N SER A 455 9.65 -20.80 -7.20
CA SER A 455 10.21 -21.00 -8.55
C SER A 455 10.18 -19.70 -9.35
N LYS A 456 11.12 -19.55 -10.28
CA LYS A 456 11.25 -18.35 -11.12
C LYS A 456 10.25 -18.43 -12.27
N LYS A 457 9.51 -17.36 -12.51
CA LYS A 457 8.71 -17.18 -13.72
C LYS A 457 9.59 -16.61 -14.84
N LYS A 458 9.09 -16.55 -16.08
CA LYS A 458 9.80 -15.91 -17.20
C LYS A 458 10.14 -14.46 -16.88
N SER A 459 9.20 -13.75 -16.27
CA SER A 459 9.34 -12.35 -15.86
C SER A 459 10.47 -12.09 -14.85
N PHE A 460 10.98 -13.10 -14.15
CA PHE A 460 12.14 -12.98 -13.24
C PHE A 460 13.41 -12.54 -13.97
N ASP A 461 13.80 -13.27 -15.01
CA ASP A 461 15.01 -12.96 -15.78
C ASP A 461 14.82 -11.71 -16.65
N TRP A 462 13.58 -11.45 -17.09
CA TRP A 462 13.22 -10.19 -17.74
C TRP A 462 13.46 -9.00 -16.81
N TYR A 463 12.92 -9.01 -15.58
CA TYR A 463 13.08 -7.87 -14.66
C TYR A 463 14.53 -7.71 -14.21
N LYS A 464 15.28 -8.81 -14.06
CA LYS A 464 16.73 -8.78 -13.86
C LYS A 464 17.46 -8.01 -14.96
N LYS A 465 17.08 -8.23 -16.23
CA LYS A 465 17.62 -7.50 -17.39
C LYS A 465 17.23 -6.02 -17.37
N VAL A 466 15.98 -5.71 -17.02
CA VAL A 466 15.52 -4.32 -16.84
C VAL A 466 16.37 -3.59 -15.80
N ILE A 467 16.60 -4.20 -14.64
CA ILE A 467 17.41 -3.58 -13.57
C ILE A 467 18.87 -3.43 -14.01
N ALA A 468 19.46 -4.47 -14.62
CA ALA A 468 20.86 -4.45 -15.06
C ALA A 468 21.11 -3.39 -16.14
N SER A 469 20.12 -3.14 -17.01
CA SER A 469 20.16 -2.09 -18.03
C SER A 469 19.68 -0.73 -17.53
N ASN A 470 19.30 -0.62 -16.26
CA ASN A 470 18.68 0.57 -15.67
C ASN A 470 17.49 1.11 -16.49
N GLY A 471 16.62 0.19 -16.95
CA GLY A 471 15.43 0.52 -17.73
C GLY A 471 15.66 0.80 -19.21
N GLU A 472 16.86 0.57 -19.75
CA GLU A 472 17.12 0.73 -21.19
C GLU A 472 16.64 -0.47 -22.03
N ASP A 473 16.69 -1.68 -21.48
CA ASP A 473 16.23 -2.88 -22.16
C ASP A 473 14.96 -3.43 -21.53
N LEU A 474 13.83 -3.12 -22.19
CA LEU A 474 12.50 -3.61 -21.82
C LEU A 474 12.01 -4.74 -22.73
N THR A 475 12.85 -5.24 -23.64
CA THR A 475 12.46 -6.30 -24.58
C THR A 475 12.08 -7.58 -23.84
N ASN A 476 11.10 -8.33 -24.35
CA ASN A 476 10.72 -9.63 -23.79
C ASN A 476 11.73 -10.71 -24.20
#